data_AF-A0A497MRE0-F1
#
_entry.id   AF-A0A497MRE0-F1
#
_cell.length_a   1.000
_cell.length_b   1.000
_cell.length_c   1.000
_cell.angle_alpha   90.00
_cell.angle_beta   90.00
_cell.angle_gamma   90.00
#
_symmetry.space_group_name_H-M   'P 1'
#
loop_
_entity.id
_entity.type
_entity.pdbx_description
1 polymer ?
#
loop_
_entity_poly.entity_id
_entity_poly.type
_entity_poly.pdbx_seq_one_letter_code
_entity_poly.pdbx_strand_id
1 'polypeptide(L)'
;MEQTFTGSLEEVWISINRFFSQFIPTFTIAQRLTVAVDLAELAKQLEGLVILTSKGPEVIVNRKRLSDRDYLMLCLVSAHLGYHMGLLDFGSLTRDELQRRLGKTAKITSTRLSELIRRGWVERVDEDRFQITKIGLWRFVEERLPKIRGAKGER
;
A
#
# COMPACT_ATOMS: atom_id res chain seq x y z
N MET A 1 -5.52 -8.26 -28.98
CA MET A 1 -5.87 -7.74 -30.32
C MET A 1 -4.71 -8.07 -31.23
N GLU A 2 -4.97 -8.80 -32.29
CA GLU A 2 -3.99 -9.12 -33.32
C GLU A 2 -4.37 -8.33 -34.57
N GLN A 3 -3.39 -7.70 -35.21
CA GLN A 3 -3.62 -6.89 -36.41
C GLN A 3 -2.49 -7.14 -37.40
N THR A 4 -2.87 -7.51 -38.62
CA THR A 4 -1.93 -7.83 -39.69
C THR A 4 -1.82 -6.65 -40.64
N PHE A 5 -0.59 -6.19 -40.88
CA PHE A 5 -0.30 -5.14 -41.87
C PHE A 5 0.40 -5.78 -43.07
N THR A 6 -0.07 -5.46 -44.28
CA THR A 6 0.48 -5.96 -45.55
C THR A 6 0.63 -4.79 -46.52
N GLY A 7 1.78 -4.70 -47.19
CA GLY A 7 2.10 -3.62 -48.12
C GLY A 7 3.60 -3.54 -48.38
N SER A 8 4.06 -2.45 -48.98
CA SER A 8 5.49 -2.15 -49.10
C SER A 8 6.14 -1.93 -47.73
N LEU A 9 7.48 -1.93 -47.68
CA LEU A 9 8.21 -1.68 -46.43
C LEU A 9 7.82 -0.33 -45.81
N GLU A 10 7.71 0.73 -46.63
CA GLU A 10 7.26 2.04 -46.15
C GLU A 10 5.81 2.01 -45.63
N GLU A 11 4.90 1.33 -46.32
CA GLU A 11 3.48 1.26 -45.93
C GLU A 11 3.28 0.51 -44.62
N VAL A 12 4.02 -0.61 -44.44
CA VAL A 12 4.02 -1.37 -43.20
C VAL A 12 4.60 -0.53 -42.06
N TRP A 13 5.70 0.20 -42.29
CA TRP A 13 6.32 1.06 -41.29
C TRP A 13 5.37 2.19 -40.83
N ILE A 14 4.69 2.86 -41.77
CA ILE A 14 3.68 3.87 -41.46
C ILE A 14 2.54 3.28 -40.63
N SER A 15 2.10 2.07 -40.98
CA SER A 15 1.00 1.38 -40.29
C SER A 15 1.38 1.00 -38.86
N ILE A 16 2.60 0.51 -38.64
CA ILE A 16 3.14 0.23 -37.29
C ILE A 16 3.19 1.52 -36.46
N ASN A 17 3.75 2.61 -37.00
CA ASN A 17 3.86 3.87 -36.27
C ASN A 17 2.49 4.45 -35.93
N ARG A 18 1.53 4.38 -36.84
CA ARG A 18 0.14 4.82 -36.62
C ARG A 18 -0.55 3.98 -35.55
N PHE A 19 -0.39 2.67 -35.59
CA PHE A 19 -0.91 1.76 -34.58
C PHE A 19 -0.41 2.14 -33.20
N PHE A 20 0.91 2.21 -32.97
CA PHE A 20 1.43 2.58 -31.66
C PHE A 20 1.05 4.00 -31.24
N SER A 21 1.02 4.97 -32.15
CA SER A 21 0.58 6.33 -31.84
C SER A 21 -0.86 6.42 -31.33
N GLN A 22 -1.73 5.48 -31.73
CA GLN A 22 -3.10 5.40 -31.23
C GLN A 22 -3.21 4.66 -29.88
N PHE A 23 -2.39 3.64 -29.67
CA PHE A 23 -2.43 2.84 -28.43
C PHE A 23 -1.66 3.45 -27.26
N ILE A 24 -0.55 4.15 -27.51
CA ILE A 24 0.28 4.79 -26.47
C ILE A 24 -0.53 5.77 -25.61
N PRO A 25 -1.38 6.66 -26.16
CA PRO A 25 -2.21 7.55 -25.35
C PRO A 25 -3.15 6.80 -24.40
N THR A 26 -3.81 5.74 -24.87
CA THR A 26 -4.71 4.92 -24.04
C THR A 26 -3.95 4.22 -22.92
N PHE A 27 -2.76 3.68 -23.22
CA PHE A 27 -1.89 3.08 -22.21
C PHE A 27 -1.39 4.11 -21.19
N THR A 28 -1.04 5.32 -21.65
CA THR A 28 -0.62 6.43 -20.79
C THR A 28 -1.74 6.86 -19.84
N ILE A 29 -2.98 6.93 -20.32
CA ILE A 29 -4.16 7.21 -19.50
C ILE A 29 -4.38 6.10 -18.47
N ALA A 30 -4.34 4.83 -18.90
CA ALA A 30 -4.50 3.69 -18.00
C ALA A 30 -3.41 3.65 -16.92
N GLN A 31 -2.16 3.95 -17.25
CA GLN A 31 -1.07 4.08 -16.29
C GLN A 31 -1.32 5.20 -15.28
N ARG A 32 -1.79 6.38 -15.73
CA ARG A 32 -2.13 7.51 -14.84
C ARG A 32 -3.32 7.21 -13.91
N LEU A 33 -4.24 6.34 -14.35
CA LEU A 33 -5.38 5.91 -13.54
C LEU A 33 -5.04 4.74 -12.60
N THR A 34 -3.89 4.10 -12.78
CA THR A 34 -3.46 2.98 -11.96
C THR A 34 -2.75 3.48 -10.72
N VAL A 35 -3.29 3.13 -9.55
CA VAL A 35 -2.65 3.40 -8.27
C VAL A 35 -1.50 2.41 -8.07
N ALA A 36 -0.28 2.85 -8.35
CA ALA A 36 0.93 2.10 -8.08
C ALA A 36 1.77 2.87 -7.05
N VAL A 37 1.92 2.29 -5.86
CA VAL A 37 2.85 2.80 -4.85
C VAL A 37 4.21 2.16 -5.11
N ASP A 38 5.23 2.99 -5.26
CA ASP A 38 6.61 2.51 -5.32
C ASP A 38 7.02 1.95 -3.95
N LEU A 39 7.18 0.63 -3.87
CA LEU A 39 7.51 -0.07 -2.64
C LEU A 39 8.92 0.27 -2.13
N ALA A 40 9.86 0.58 -3.02
CA ALA A 40 11.22 0.95 -2.62
C ALA A 40 11.23 2.35 -1.99
N GLU A 41 10.48 3.29 -2.57
CA GLU A 41 10.29 4.61 -1.96
C GLU A 41 9.51 4.52 -0.65
N LEU A 42 8.44 3.72 -0.60
CA LEU A 42 7.70 3.46 0.63
C LEU A 42 8.62 2.92 1.75
N ALA A 43 9.51 1.97 1.42
CA ALA A 43 10.45 1.41 2.39
C ALA A 43 11.35 2.49 3.00
N LYS A 44 11.90 3.39 2.16
CA LYS A 44 12.70 4.53 2.63
C LYS A 44 11.89 5.46 3.53
N GLN A 45 10.63 5.74 3.18
CA GLN A 45 9.78 6.65 3.95
C GLN A 45 9.36 6.06 5.31
N LEU A 46 9.30 4.74 5.43
CA LEU A 46 9.02 4.03 6.67
C LEU A 46 10.25 3.85 7.57
N GLU A 47 11.44 4.19 7.09
CA GLU A 47 12.68 4.06 7.85
C GLU A 47 12.64 4.85 9.16
N GLY A 48 12.95 4.15 10.26
CA GLY A 48 12.91 4.71 11.60
C GLY A 48 11.48 5.01 12.11
N LEU A 49 10.44 4.53 11.42
CA LEU A 49 9.06 4.48 11.93
C LEU A 49 8.67 3.06 12.33
N VAL A 50 9.18 2.06 11.60
CA VAL A 50 8.86 0.64 11.77
C VAL A 50 10.10 -0.22 11.63
N ILE A 51 10.08 -1.39 12.26
CA ILE A 51 11.08 -2.45 12.12
C ILE A 51 10.35 -3.72 11.71
N LEU A 52 10.87 -4.42 10.70
CA LEU A 52 10.39 -5.75 10.34
C LEU A 52 11.21 -6.80 11.09
N THR A 53 10.52 -7.67 11.82
CA THR A 53 11.13 -8.78 12.57
C THR A 53 10.52 -10.11 12.13
N SER A 54 11.12 -11.23 12.53
CA SER A 54 10.56 -12.56 12.32
C SER A 54 9.19 -12.76 12.97
N LYS A 55 8.78 -11.90 13.92
CA LYS A 55 7.46 -11.91 14.56
C LYS A 55 6.45 -10.98 13.89
N GLY A 56 6.84 -10.34 12.79
CA GLY A 56 6.04 -9.34 12.09
C GLY A 56 6.53 -7.90 12.32
N PRO A 57 5.75 -6.91 11.86
CA PRO A 57 6.10 -5.50 11.95
C PRO A 57 5.97 -4.97 13.38
N GLU A 58 6.92 -4.12 13.77
CA GLU A 58 6.96 -3.40 15.03
C GLU A 58 7.05 -1.89 14.78
N VAL A 59 6.13 -1.12 15.37
CA VAL A 59 6.09 0.34 15.23
C VAL A 59 6.95 0.97 16.32
N ILE A 60 7.97 1.72 15.93
CA ILE A 60 8.94 2.34 16.85
C ILE A 60 8.69 3.84 17.08
N VAL A 61 7.68 4.41 16.42
CA VAL A 61 7.22 5.78 16.70
C VAL A 61 6.58 5.85 18.08
N ASN A 62 6.81 6.96 18.80
CA ASN A 62 6.18 7.19 20.10
C ASN A 62 4.65 7.08 19.98
N ARG A 63 4.07 6.10 20.68
CA ARG A 63 2.64 5.80 20.67
C ARG A 63 1.75 6.98 21.02
N LYS A 64 2.20 7.91 21.86
CA LYS A 64 1.44 9.12 22.25
C LYS A 64 1.25 10.10 21.08
N ARG A 65 2.09 10.01 20.05
CA ARG A 65 2.03 10.83 18.83
C ARG A 65 1.17 10.20 17.72
N LEU A 66 0.70 8.97 17.91
CA LEU A 66 -0.07 8.23 16.92
C LEU A 66 -1.51 8.03 17.38
N SER A 67 -2.47 8.30 16.47
CA SER A 67 -3.83 7.82 16.65
C SER A 67 -3.88 6.30 16.56
N ASP A 68 -4.90 5.67 17.14
CA ASP A 68 -5.08 4.22 17.04
C ASP A 68 -5.16 3.76 15.58
N ARG A 69 -5.78 4.57 14.70
CA ARG A 69 -5.90 4.29 13.27
C ARG A 69 -4.54 4.35 12.58
N ASP A 70 -3.75 5.38 12.84
CA ASP A 70 -2.42 5.52 12.22
C ASP A 70 -1.48 4.39 12.64
N TYR A 71 -1.58 3.97 13.91
CA TYR A 71 -0.80 2.84 14.41
C TYR A 71 -1.17 1.52 13.70
N LEU A 72 -2.47 1.22 13.59
CA LEU A 72 -2.95 0.03 12.86
C LEU A 72 -2.57 0.08 11.38
N MET A 73 -2.67 1.26 10.75
CA MET A 73 -2.25 1.45 9.37
C MET A 73 -0.75 1.20 9.20
N LEU A 74 0.11 1.73 10.08
CA LEU A 74 1.55 1.44 10.05
C LEU A 74 1.81 -0.07 10.14
N CYS A 75 1.14 -0.79 11.04
CA CYS A 75 1.28 -2.24 11.14
C CYS A 75 0.95 -2.94 9.82
N LEU A 76 -0.18 -2.59 9.20
CA LEU A 76 -0.66 -3.23 7.98
C LEU A 76 0.16 -2.86 6.73
N VAL A 77 0.58 -1.60 6.62
CA VAL A 77 1.51 -1.13 5.57
C VAL A 77 2.83 -1.88 5.67
N SER A 78 3.36 -2.04 6.89
CA SER A 78 4.61 -2.75 7.10
C SER A 78 4.49 -4.24 6.85
N ALA A 79 3.37 -4.87 7.21
CA ALA A 79 3.11 -6.27 6.85
C ALA A 79 3.08 -6.46 5.33
N HIS A 80 2.36 -5.59 4.62
CA HIS A 80 2.31 -5.59 3.15
C HIS A 80 3.69 -5.42 2.52
N LEU A 81 4.48 -4.44 2.99
CA LEU A 81 5.85 -4.23 2.52
C LEU A 81 6.75 -5.44 2.81
N GLY A 82 6.72 -5.97 4.03
CA GLY A 82 7.53 -7.11 4.44
C GLY A 82 7.21 -8.37 3.63
N TYR A 83 5.94 -8.61 3.31
CA TYR A 83 5.53 -9.68 2.40
C TYR A 83 6.08 -9.50 0.99
N HIS A 84 5.94 -8.31 0.41
CA HIS A 84 6.47 -8.03 -0.92
C HIS A 84 8.01 -8.06 -1.00
N MET A 85 8.69 -7.87 0.13
CA MET A 85 10.15 -8.03 0.26
C MET A 85 10.59 -9.47 0.56
N GLY A 86 9.65 -10.42 0.73
CA GLY A 86 9.96 -11.80 1.11
C GLY A 86 10.47 -11.96 2.55
N LEU A 87 10.24 -10.97 3.41
CA LEU A 87 10.64 -10.98 4.83
C LEU A 87 9.56 -11.53 5.75
N LEU A 88 8.31 -11.56 5.29
CA LEU A 88 7.15 -12.08 6.02
C LEU A 88 6.36 -13.03 5.13
N ASP A 89 5.78 -14.06 5.74
CA ASP A 89 4.97 -15.04 5.01
C ASP A 89 3.63 -14.46 4.53
N PHE A 90 3.14 -13.41 5.18
CA PHE A 90 1.82 -12.84 4.92
C PHE A 90 1.85 -11.31 4.89
N GLY A 91 1.16 -10.73 3.89
CA GLY A 91 0.89 -9.29 3.80
C GLY A 91 -0.28 -8.82 4.68
N SER A 92 -0.71 -9.66 5.61
CA SER A 92 -1.88 -9.47 6.47
C SER A 92 -1.55 -9.77 7.92
N LEU A 93 -2.33 -9.20 8.84
CA LEU A 93 -2.21 -9.42 10.28
C LEU A 93 -3.55 -9.87 10.86
N THR A 94 -3.50 -10.79 11.82
CA THR A 94 -4.65 -11.23 12.60
C THR A 94 -5.16 -10.14 13.53
N ARG A 95 -6.42 -10.22 13.98
CA ARG A 95 -6.97 -9.27 14.96
C ARG A 95 -6.17 -9.29 16.25
N ASP A 96 -5.78 -10.47 16.71
CA ASP A 96 -5.02 -10.64 17.95
C ASP A 96 -3.62 -10.03 17.84
N GLU A 97 -2.96 -10.14 16.69
CA GLU A 97 -1.70 -9.46 16.40
C GLU A 97 -1.84 -7.94 16.44
N LEU A 98 -2.90 -7.41 15.83
CA LEU A 98 -3.19 -5.98 15.81
C LEU A 98 -3.56 -5.45 17.19
N GLN A 99 -4.37 -6.18 17.95
CA GLN A 99 -4.75 -5.84 19.32
C GLN A 99 -3.54 -5.78 20.25
N ARG A 100 -2.70 -6.83 20.23
CA ARG A 100 -1.49 -6.92 21.05
C ARG A 100 -0.55 -5.74 20.77
N ARG A 101 -0.31 -5.44 19.48
CA ARG A 101 0.53 -4.30 19.07
C ARG A 101 -0.09 -2.97 19.45
N LEU A 102 -1.41 -2.79 19.27
CA LEU A 102 -2.08 -1.53 19.57
C LEU A 102 -2.11 -1.21 21.08
N GLY A 103 -2.06 -2.25 21.92
CA GLY A 103 -2.11 -2.14 23.38
C GLY A 103 -3.47 -1.68 23.90
N LYS A 104 -4.55 -2.02 23.19
CA LYS A 104 -5.93 -1.63 23.51
C LYS A 104 -6.85 -2.85 23.57
N THR A 105 -8.06 -2.65 24.10
CA THR A 105 -9.04 -3.73 24.21
C THR A 105 -9.49 -4.23 22.84
N ALA A 106 -9.98 -5.48 22.79
CA ALA A 106 -10.58 -6.07 21.59
C ALA A 106 -11.69 -5.19 20.99
N LYS A 107 -12.52 -4.57 21.86
CA LYS A 107 -13.58 -3.65 21.46
C LYS A 107 -13.02 -2.44 20.69
N ILE A 108 -12.02 -1.75 21.24
CA ILE A 108 -11.41 -0.57 20.60
C ILE A 108 -10.78 -0.96 19.27
N THR A 109 -9.97 -2.03 19.27
CA THR A 109 -9.31 -2.54 18.05
C THR A 109 -10.34 -2.85 16.96
N SER A 110 -11.42 -3.57 17.31
CA SER A 110 -12.49 -3.92 16.36
C SER A 110 -13.24 -2.70 15.84
N THR A 111 -13.49 -1.69 16.69
CA THR A 111 -14.09 -0.42 16.26
C THR A 111 -13.20 0.29 15.23
N ARG A 112 -11.89 0.41 15.49
CA ARG A 112 -10.95 1.08 14.59
C ARG A 112 -10.77 0.34 13.26
N LEU A 113 -10.69 -0.99 13.30
CA LEU A 113 -10.64 -1.81 12.08
C LEU A 113 -11.92 -1.67 11.27
N SER A 114 -13.09 -1.66 11.92
CA SER A 114 -14.38 -1.45 11.22
C SER A 114 -14.47 -0.07 10.57
N GLU A 115 -13.95 0.98 11.23
CA GLU A 115 -13.85 2.32 10.64
C GLU A 115 -12.94 2.33 9.40
N LEU A 116 -11.77 1.68 9.48
CA LEU A 116 -10.83 1.60 8.36
C LEU A 116 -11.40 0.80 7.18
N ILE A 117 -12.13 -0.28 7.46
CA ILE A 117 -12.83 -1.08 6.44
C ILE A 117 -13.93 -0.27 5.77
N ARG A 118 -14.79 0.42 6.53
CA ARG A 118 -15.85 1.28 5.95
C ARG A 118 -15.28 2.39 5.07
N ARG A 119 -14.07 2.89 5.37
CA ARG A 119 -13.39 3.90 4.54
C ARG A 119 -12.68 3.30 3.31
N GLY A 120 -12.60 1.97 3.21
CA GLY A 120 -11.91 1.24 2.16
C GLY A 120 -10.39 1.22 2.29
N TRP A 121 -9.85 1.56 3.47
CA TRP A 121 -8.39 1.61 3.69
C TRP A 121 -7.82 0.23 4.00
N VAL A 122 -8.62 -0.61 4.63
CA VAL A 122 -8.28 -1.96 5.07
C VAL A 122 -9.38 -2.89 4.57
N GLU A 123 -9.02 -4.12 4.24
CA GLU A 123 -9.99 -5.17 3.95
C GLU A 123 -9.75 -6.37 4.86
N ARG A 124 -10.80 -7.16 5.03
CA ARG A 124 -10.74 -8.43 5.75
C ARG A 124 -10.50 -9.54 4.72
N VAL A 125 -9.42 -10.29 4.89
CA VAL A 125 -8.99 -11.35 3.97
C VAL A 125 -9.67 -12.68 4.30
N ASP A 126 -9.85 -12.96 5.59
CA ASP A 126 -10.57 -14.11 6.13
C ASP A 126 -11.22 -13.73 7.47
N GLU A 127 -11.76 -14.70 8.23
CA GLU A 127 -12.48 -14.42 9.47
C GLU A 127 -11.71 -13.54 10.47
N ASP A 128 -10.37 -13.62 10.52
CA ASP A 128 -9.56 -12.89 11.49
C ASP A 128 -8.38 -12.08 10.92
N ARG A 129 -8.08 -12.17 9.62
CA ARG A 129 -6.97 -11.45 9.00
C ARG A 129 -7.41 -10.18 8.28
N PHE A 130 -6.57 -9.16 8.41
CA PHE A 130 -6.75 -7.85 7.81
C PHE A 130 -5.52 -7.47 6.99
N GLN A 131 -5.73 -6.84 5.84
CA GLN A 131 -4.65 -6.29 5.02
C GLN A 131 -5.00 -4.89 4.54
N ILE A 132 -3.97 -4.12 4.16
CA ILE A 132 -4.18 -2.83 3.54
C ILE A 132 -4.60 -2.99 2.08
N THR A 133 -5.60 -2.22 1.64
CA THR A 133 -6.00 -2.19 0.23
C THR A 133 -5.04 -1.34 -0.59
N LYS A 134 -4.98 -1.53 -1.92
CA LYS A 134 -4.14 -0.69 -2.79
C LYS A 134 -4.45 0.81 -2.64
N ILE A 135 -5.74 1.15 -2.61
CA ILE A 135 -6.18 2.54 -2.42
C ILE A 135 -5.88 3.04 -1.00
N GLY A 136 -5.98 2.18 0.02
CA GLY A 136 -5.63 2.48 1.39
C GLY A 136 -4.13 2.76 1.55
N LEU A 137 -3.28 2.00 0.86
CA LEU A 137 -1.84 2.21 0.83
C LEU A 137 -1.48 3.56 0.21
N TRP A 138 -2.05 3.88 -0.94
CA TRP A 138 -1.86 5.17 -1.58
C TRP A 138 -2.33 6.34 -0.71
N ARG A 139 -3.54 6.27 -0.15
CA ARG A 139 -4.05 7.31 0.77
C ARG A 139 -3.21 7.44 2.03
N PHE A 140 -2.67 6.33 2.54
CA PHE A 140 -1.77 6.37 3.68
C PHE A 140 -0.50 7.17 3.35
N VAL A 141 0.14 6.87 2.22
CA VAL A 141 1.34 7.55 1.74
C VAL A 141 1.10 9.03 1.51
N GLU A 142 -0.03 9.40 0.88
CA GLU A 142 -0.35 10.80 0.57
C GLU A 142 -0.81 11.60 1.80
N GLU A 143 -1.69 11.03 2.63
CA GLU A 143 -2.43 11.82 3.62
C GLU A 143 -1.91 11.68 5.05
N ARG A 144 -1.33 10.53 5.41
CA ARG A 144 -1.03 10.16 6.80
C ARG A 144 0.47 10.09 7.07
N LEU A 145 1.22 9.42 6.19
CA LEU A 145 2.66 9.24 6.36
C LEU A 145 3.43 10.57 6.50
N PRO A 146 3.12 11.66 5.76
CA PRO A 146 3.80 12.93 5.94
C PRO A 146 3.56 13.53 7.33
N LYS A 147 2.35 13.37 7.88
CA LYS A 147 1.99 13.85 9.23
C LYS A 147 2.70 13.06 10.31
N ILE A 148 2.80 11.74 10.13
CA ILE A 148 3.53 10.84 11.04
C ILE A 148 5.03 11.17 11.03
N ARG A 149 5.62 11.43 9.85
CA ARG A 149 7.02 11.83 9.71
C ARG A 149 7.30 13.22 10.27
N GLY A 150 6.41 14.20 10.05
CA GLY A 150 6.52 15.54 10.63
C GLY A 150 6.55 15.50 12.16
N ALA A 151 5.77 14.59 12.77
CA ALA A 151 5.81 14.36 14.21
C ALA A 151 7.11 13.71 14.74
N LYS A 152 8.06 13.32 13.86
CA LYS A 152 9.42 12.85 14.22
C LYS A 152 10.41 14.01 14.42
N GLY A 153 10.10 15.21 13.91
CA GLY A 153 11.05 16.32 13.69
C GLY A 153 11.43 17.20 14.90
N GLU A 154 10.80 17.02 16.06
CA GLU A 154 11.22 17.70 17.29
C GLU A 154 12.01 16.71 18.16
N ARG A 155 13.33 16.71 17.97
CA ARG A 155 14.32 16.16 18.89
C ARG A 155 15.29 17.28 19.26
#